data_AF-A0A077NAW9-F1
#
_entry.id   AF-A0A077NAW9-F1
#
_cell.length_a   1.000
_cell.length_b   1.000
_cell.length_c   1.000
_cell.angle_alpha   90.00
_cell.angle_beta   90.00
_cell.angle_gamma   90.00
#
_symmetry.space_group_name_H-M   'P 1'
#
loop_
_entity.id
_entity.type
_entity.pdbx_description
1 polymer ?
#
loop_
_entity_poly.entity_id
_entity_poly.type
_entity_poly.pdbx_seq_one_letter_code
_entity_poly.pdbx_strand_id
1 'polypeptide(L)' 'MAEQYNVPIDTVTIMTPDGQPRPMKIVFKEDFISAFHLMMGEAEKRGTRWTHPKMGIFQVIGWEGKQ' A
#
# COMPACT_ATOMS: atom_id res chain seq x y z
N MET A 1 -5.78 -2.15 0.90
CA MET A 1 -4.60 -2.92 1.36
C MET A 1 -4.43 -2.86 2.88
N ALA A 2 -4.02 -1.74 3.48
CA ALA A 2 -3.73 -1.65 4.92
C ALA A 2 -4.86 -2.21 5.81
N GLU A 3 -6.11 -1.82 5.54
CA GLU A 3 -7.30 -2.32 6.26
C GLU A 3 -7.56 -3.82 6.02
N GLN A 4 -7.32 -4.33 4.82
CA GLN A 4 -7.55 -5.75 4.50
C GLN A 4 -6.50 -6.69 5.12
N TYR A 5 -5.31 -6.17 5.43
CA TYR A 5 -4.19 -6.92 6.01
C TYR A 5 -3.91 -6.53 7.47
N ASN A 6 -4.84 -5.80 8.11
CA ASN A 6 -4.71 -5.33 9.50
C ASN A 6 -3.38 -4.62 9.80
N VAL A 7 -2.86 -3.85 8.83
CA VAL A 7 -1.68 -3.02 9.05
C VAL A 7 -2.05 -1.93 10.07
N PRO A 8 -1.28 -1.72 11.15
CA PRO A 8 -1.52 -0.64 12.09
C PRO A 8 -1.55 0.72 11.38
N ILE A 9 -2.64 1.47 11.58
CA ILE A 9 -2.82 2.82 11.02
C ILE A 9 -2.81 3.81 12.19
N ASP A 10 -1.95 4.82 12.09
CA ASP A 10 -1.94 5.98 12.98
C ASP A 10 -2.39 7.23 12.23
N THR A 11 -2.72 8.31 12.96
CA THR A 11 -3.14 9.58 12.39
C THR A 11 -2.27 10.71 12.89
N VAL A 12 -1.62 11.40 11.95
CA VAL A 12 -0.84 12.61 12.25
C VAL A 12 -1.51 13.82 11.64
N THR A 13 -1.39 14.97 12.29
CA THR A 13 -1.84 16.25 11.70
C THR A 13 -0.68 16.89 10.96
N ILE A 14 -0.85 17.10 9.66
CA ILE A 14 0.12 17.79 8.82
C ILE A 14 -0.38 19.19 8.45
N MET A 15 0.54 20.13 8.28
CA MET A 15 0.22 21.43 7.69
C MET A 15 0.28 21.30 6.18
N THR A 16 -0.81 21.60 5.48
CA THR A 16 -0.81 21.67 4.03
C THR A 16 -0.12 22.94 3.53
N PRO A 17 0.31 23.00 2.26
CA PRO A 17 0.98 24.19 1.71
C PRO A 17 0.15 25.48 1.79
N ASP A 18 -1.18 25.38 1.81
CA ASP A 18 -2.12 26.49 2.03
C ASP A 18 -2.29 26.87 3.52
N GLY A 19 -1.52 26.25 4.43
CA GLY A 19 -1.49 26.56 5.86
C GLY A 19 -2.59 25.91 6.68
N GLN A 20 -3.35 24.96 6.12
CA GLN A 20 -4.43 24.29 6.85
C GLN A 20 -3.95 22.99 7.52
N PRO A 21 -4.22 22.78 8.83
CA PRO A 21 -4.01 21.47 9.45
C PRO A 21 -4.95 20.45 8.84
N ARG A 22 -4.41 19.31 8.38
CA ARG A 22 -5.20 18.17 7.94
C ARG A 22 -4.74 16.87 8.59
N PRO A 23 -5.67 16.04 9.09
CA PRO A 23 -5.34 14.70 9.56
C PRO A 23 -4.96 13.83 8.36
N MET A 24 -3.87 13.07 8.50
CA MET A 24 -3.39 12.13 7.50
C MET A 24 -3.14 10.77 8.15
N LYS A 25 -3.67 9.72 7.52
CA LYS A 25 -3.42 8.34 7.93
C LYS A 25 -1.99 7.96 7.53
N ILE A 26 -1.24 7.41 8.48
CA ILE A 26 0.10 6.90 8.28
C ILE A 26 0.18 5.44 8.71
N VAL A 27 1.15 4.72 8.18
CA VAL A 27 1.45 3.33 8.54
C VAL A 27 2.95 3.21 8.76
N PHE A 28 3.36 2.32 9.67
CA PHE A 28 4.77 2.05 9.84
C PHE A 28 5.32 1.27 8.64
N LYS A 29 6.53 1.63 8.20
CA LYS A 29 7.10 1.09 6.96
C LYS A 29 7.25 -0.43 7.00
N GLU A 30 7.74 -0.97 8.11
CA GLU A 30 8.02 -2.41 8.24
C GLU A 30 6.74 -3.24 8.23
N ASP A 31 5.69 -2.77 8.91
CA ASP A 31 4.36 -3.40 8.91
C ASP A 31 3.75 -3.36 7.50
N PHE A 32 3.87 -2.21 6.83
CA PHE A 32 3.40 -2.05 5.46
C PHE A 32 4.11 -3.01 4.50
N ILE A 33 5.44 -3.09 4.54
CA ILE A 33 6.22 -3.97 3.66
C ILE A 33 5.89 -5.43 3.91
N SER A 34 5.73 -5.84 5.17
CA SER A 34 5.36 -7.22 5.53
C SER A 34 3.99 -7.59 4.96
N ALA A 35 2.99 -6.72 5.16
CA ALA A 35 1.66 -6.92 4.57
C ALA A 35 1.68 -6.86 3.03
N PHE A 36 2.54 -6.03 2.45
CA PHE A 36 2.68 -5.91 1.00
C PHE A 36 3.21 -7.22 0.39
N HIS A 37 4.23 -7.83 0.99
CA HIS A 37 4.76 -9.11 0.53
C HIS A 37 3.71 -10.24 0.62
N LEU A 38 2.95 -10.30 1.72
CA LEU A 38 1.85 -11.26 1.87
C LEU A 38 0.80 -11.08 0.77
N MET A 39 0.40 -9.83 0.53
CA MET A 39 -0.56 -9.48 -0.52
C MET A 39 -0.06 -9.86 -1.92
N MET A 40 1.21 -9.59 -2.21
CA MET A 40 1.80 -9.96 -3.50
C MET A 40 1.91 -11.48 -3.67
N GLY A 41 2.11 -12.25 -2.59
CA GLY A 41 2.11 -13.72 -2.63
C GLY A 41 0.74 -14.34 -2.95
N GLU A 42 -0.34 -13.64 -2.63
CA GLU A 42 -1.72 -14.01 -2.99
C GLU A 42 -2.12 -13.55 -4.41
N ALA A 43 -1.32 -12.70 -5.05
CA ALA A 43 -1.62 -12.10 -6.35
C ALA A 43 -1.06 -12.92 -7.52
N GLU A 44 -1.85 -13.09 -8.57
CA GLU A 44 -1.41 -13.71 -9.83
C GLU A 44 -0.97 -12.62 -10.84
N LYS A 45 0.26 -12.72 -11.34
CA LYS A 45 0.77 -11.82 -12.39
C LYS A 45 0.21 -12.21 -13.76
N ARG A 46 -0.42 -11.25 -14.44
CA ARG A 46 -0.93 -11.37 -15.82
C ARG A 46 -0.40 -10.23 -16.68
N GLY A 47 0.77 -10.43 -17.26
CA GLY A 47 1.48 -9.40 -18.04
C GLY A 47 1.96 -8.27 -17.13
N THR A 48 1.48 -7.04 -17.38
CA THR A 48 1.77 -5.85 -16.56
C THR A 48 0.79 -5.64 -15.41
N ARG A 49 -0.26 -6.46 -15.31
CA ARG A 49 -1.32 -6.36 -14.29
C ARG A 49 -1.23 -7.53 -13.32
N TRP A 50 -1.73 -7.31 -12.12
CA TRP A 50 -1.82 -8.29 -11.04
C TRP A 50 -3.29 -8.47 -10.68
N THR A 51 -3.73 -9.71 -10.52
CA THR A 51 -5.08 -10.04 -10.07
C THR A 51 -5.00 -10.62 -8.67
N HIS A 52 -5.79 -10.08 -7.74
CA HIS A 52 -5.82 -10.54 -6.36
C HIS A 52 -7.25 -10.83 -5.91
N PRO A 53 -7.50 -11.98 -5.25
CA PRO A 53 -8.86 -12.43 -4.94
C PRO A 53 -9.65 -11.45 -4.06
N LYS A 54 -8.97 -10.70 -3.18
CA LYS A 54 -9.61 -9.73 -2.26
C LYS A 54 -9.51 -8.27 -2.68
N MET A 55 -8.67 -7.94 -3.67
CA MET A 55 -8.38 -6.55 -4.08
C MET A 55 -8.64 -6.26 -5.56
N GLY A 56 -9.02 -7.27 -6.34
CA GLY A 56 -9.27 -7.10 -7.77
C GLY A 56 -7.98 -6.93 -8.56
N ILE A 57 -8.07 -6.20 -9.67
CA ILE A 57 -6.95 -6.01 -10.60
C ILE A 57 -6.22 -4.71 -10.26
N PHE A 58 -4.90 -4.78 -10.13
CA PHE A 58 -4.04 -3.61 -9.92
C PHE A 58 -2.77 -3.70 -10.76
N GLN A 59 -2.05 -2.60 -10.84
CA GLN A 59 -0.75 -2.52 -11.49
C GLN A 59 0.28 -2.07 -10.46
N VAL A 60 1.44 -2.70 -10.48
CA VAL A 60 2.58 -2.28 -9.66
C VAL A 60 3.60 -1.62 -10.57
N ILE A 61 4.00 -0.39 -10.24
CA ILE A 61 4.98 0.39 -11.00
C ILE A 61 6.25 0.50 -10.16
N GLY A 62 7.42 0.16 -10.73
CA GLY A 62 8.72 0.32 -10.07
C GLY A 62 9.10 -0.74 -9.01
N TRP A 63 8.35 -1.85 -8.91
CA TRP A 63 8.59 -2.91 -7.91
C TRP A 63 9.58 -3.98 -8.35
N GLU A 64 9.48 -4.47 -9.58
CA GLU A 64 10.53 -5.30 -10.18
C GLU A 64 11.56 -4.33 -10.76
N GLY A 65 12.54 -3.96 -9.93
CA GLY A 65 13.78 -3.40 -10.45
C GLY A 65 14.31 -4.38 -11.48
N LYS A 66 14.23 -4.04 -12.76
CA LYS A 66 15.24 -4.53 -13.69
C LYS A 66 16.56 -3.99 -13.14
N GLN A 67 17.36 -4.91 -12.59
CA GLN A 67 18.79 -4.72 -12.39
C GLN A 67 19.43 -4.22 -13.68
#